data_AF-A8M5Z7-F1
#
_entry.id   AF-A8M5Z7-F1
#
_cell.length_a   1.000
_cell.length_b   1.000
_cell.length_c   1.000
_cell.angle_alpha   90.00
_cell.angle_beta   90.00
_cell.angle_gamma   90.00
#
_symmetry.space_group_name_H-M   'P 1'
#
loop_
_entity.id
_entity.type
_entity.pdbx_description
1 polymer ?
#
loop_
_entity_poly.entity_id
_entity_poly.type
_entity_poly.pdbx_seq_one_letter_code
_entity_poly.pdbx_strand_id
1 'polypeptide(L)'
;MTRDGYVARWQDREYQASPDGDDVRLYQSRPGEGFTRVRPGRYLRVVPADEVDELTYVRVACTWQEQPFIVLGEHDGWLRVEYTGGRWPVAEAMGLEAFDFGVYQGWAPAAEVTDLRELRV
;
A
#
# COMPACT_ATOMS: atom_id res chain seq x y z
N MET A 1 -7.70 -2.16 6.94
CA MET A 1 -7.09 -2.91 5.81
C MET A 1 -6.20 -1.96 5.03
N THR A 2 -4.91 -1.95 5.34
CA THR A 2 -3.91 -1.11 4.67
C THR A 2 -3.19 -1.93 3.62
N ARG A 3 -3.45 -1.62 2.35
CA ARG A 3 -2.76 -2.23 1.21
C ARG A 3 -1.88 -1.18 0.57
N ASP A 4 -0.57 -1.36 0.69
CA ASP A 4 0.45 -0.49 0.12
C ASP A 4 1.59 -1.35 -0.41
N GLY A 5 1.83 -1.31 -1.72
CA GLY A 5 2.87 -2.09 -2.39
C GLY A 5 2.44 -2.65 -3.74
N TYR A 6 3.32 -3.44 -4.35
CA TYR A 6 3.06 -4.03 -5.65
C TYR A 6 2.09 -5.21 -5.58
N VAL A 7 1.28 -5.32 -6.63
CA VAL A 7 0.41 -6.46 -6.91
C VAL A 7 0.67 -6.91 -8.33
N ALA A 8 0.62 -8.22 -8.55
CA ALA A 8 0.81 -8.81 -9.86
C ALA A 8 -0.34 -9.76 -10.20
N ARG A 9 -0.83 -9.69 -11.43
CA ARG A 9 -1.75 -10.69 -12.00
C ARG A 9 -0.94 -11.72 -12.76
N TRP A 10 -1.08 -12.98 -12.38
CA TRP A 10 -0.38 -14.10 -12.98
C TRP A 10 -1.29 -15.33 -12.93
N GLN A 11 -1.51 -16.00 -14.08
CA GLN A 11 -2.42 -17.14 -14.20
C GLN A 11 -3.83 -16.85 -13.65
N ASP A 12 -4.43 -15.74 -14.09
CA ASP A 12 -5.78 -15.29 -13.71
C ASP A 12 -5.98 -15.03 -12.20
N ARG A 13 -4.89 -14.84 -11.46
CA ARG A 13 -4.96 -14.55 -10.03
C ARG A 13 -4.04 -13.40 -9.64
N GLU A 14 -4.50 -12.59 -8.69
CA GLU A 14 -3.72 -11.51 -8.12
C GLU A 14 -2.91 -11.97 -6.90
N TYR A 15 -1.66 -11.54 -6.85
CA TYR A 15 -0.71 -11.82 -5.77
C TYR A 15 -0.14 -10.51 -5.23
N GLN A 16 0.24 -10.50 -3.95
CA GLN A 16 1.19 -9.50 -3.49
C GLN A 16 2.51 -9.74 -4.21
N ALA A 17 3.16 -8.67 -4.67
CA ALA A 17 4.33 -8.75 -5.51
C ALA A 17 5.48 -7.87 -5.03
N SER A 18 6.68 -8.12 -5.56
CA SER A 18 7.80 -7.20 -5.56
C SER A 18 8.54 -7.35 -6.89
N PRO A 19 8.79 -6.26 -7.64
CA PRO A 19 9.72 -6.30 -8.77
C PRO A 19 11.13 -6.63 -8.27
N ASP A 20 11.89 -7.37 -9.07
CA ASP A 20 13.26 -7.83 -8.77
C ASP A 20 14.07 -7.97 -10.08
N GLY A 21 14.47 -6.85 -10.67
CA GLY A 21 15.13 -6.84 -11.97
C GLY A 21 14.18 -7.29 -13.09
N ASP A 22 14.57 -8.35 -13.81
CA ASP A 22 13.76 -8.96 -14.88
C ASP A 22 12.73 -9.98 -14.34
N ASP A 23 12.68 -10.16 -13.01
CA ASP A 23 11.77 -11.08 -12.33
C ASP A 23 10.74 -10.33 -11.47
N VAL A 24 9.67 -11.06 -11.13
CA VAL A 24 8.67 -10.65 -10.15
C VAL A 24 8.53 -11.72 -9.07
N ARG A 25 8.62 -11.28 -7.81
CA ARG A 25 8.41 -12.12 -6.64
C ARG A 25 6.95 -12.12 -6.23
N LEU A 26 6.25 -13.24 -6.41
CA LEU A 26 4.86 -13.43 -6.00
C LEU A 26 4.79 -14.01 -4.58
N TYR A 27 3.93 -13.46 -3.74
CA TYR A 27 3.75 -13.89 -2.36
C TYR A 27 2.33 -14.39 -2.08
N GLN A 28 2.24 -15.43 -1.25
CA GLN A 28 0.97 -15.88 -0.67
C GLN A 28 1.15 -16.42 0.74
N SER A 29 0.04 -16.52 1.49
CA SER A 29 0.04 -16.93 2.90
C SER A 29 -0.10 -18.45 3.12
N ARG A 30 -0.48 -19.20 2.08
CA ARG A 30 -0.71 -20.66 2.13
C ARG A 30 0.27 -21.40 1.21
N PRO A 31 0.56 -22.69 1.44
CA PRO A 31 1.29 -23.51 0.47
C PRO A 31 0.61 -23.51 -0.90
N GLY A 32 1.39 -23.66 -1.96
CA GLY A 32 0.90 -23.76 -3.34
C GLY A 32 1.97 -24.33 -4.26
N GLU A 33 1.56 -24.81 -5.41
CA GLU A 33 2.46 -25.41 -6.40
C GLU A 33 3.48 -24.39 -6.92
N GLY A 34 4.76 -24.78 -6.92
CA GLY A 34 5.87 -23.93 -7.32
C GLY A 34 6.19 -22.78 -6.34
N PHE A 35 5.52 -22.70 -5.19
CA PHE A 35 5.85 -21.73 -4.14
C PHE A 35 6.74 -22.36 -3.06
N THR A 36 7.87 -21.71 -2.77
CA THR A 36 8.79 -22.09 -1.70
C THR A 36 8.42 -21.38 -0.39
N ARG A 37 8.42 -22.11 0.73
CA ARG A 37 8.19 -21.54 2.06
C ARG A 37 9.42 -20.74 2.51
N VAL A 38 9.24 -19.44 2.76
CA VAL A 38 10.31 -18.57 3.27
C VAL A 38 10.28 -18.49 4.79
N ARG A 39 9.07 -18.41 5.37
CA ARG A 39 8.81 -18.47 6.81
C ARG A 39 7.38 -18.96 7.07
N PRO A 40 6.97 -19.29 8.31
CA PRO A 40 5.57 -19.61 8.60
C PRO A 40 4.61 -18.54 8.05
N GLY A 41 3.59 -18.99 7.30
CA GLY A 41 2.59 -18.10 6.70
C GLY A 41 3.09 -17.23 5.55
N ARG A 42 4.28 -17.48 4.97
CA ARG A 42 4.77 -16.74 3.80
C ARG A 42 5.49 -17.65 2.81
N TYR A 43 4.95 -17.71 1.62
CA TYR A 43 5.44 -18.51 0.50
C TYR A 43 5.74 -17.58 -0.67
N LEU A 44 6.81 -17.87 -1.40
CA LEU A 44 7.34 -17.07 -2.50
C LEU A 44 7.45 -17.93 -3.75
N ARG A 45 7.09 -17.36 -4.89
CA ARG A 45 7.46 -17.85 -6.22
C ARG A 45 8.09 -16.71 -7.01
N VAL A 46 9.18 -16.98 -7.70
CA VAL A 46 9.80 -16.04 -8.64
C VAL A 46 9.31 -16.42 -10.03
N VAL A 47 8.86 -15.44 -10.80
CA VAL A 47 8.44 -15.60 -12.19
C VAL A 47 9.11 -14.52 -13.05
N PRO A 48 9.44 -14.81 -14.30
CA PRO A 48 9.87 -13.77 -15.25
C PRO A 48 8.82 -12.66 -15.35
N ALA A 49 9.26 -11.40 -15.50
CA ALA A 49 8.35 -10.27 -15.59
C ALA A 49 7.46 -10.30 -16.85
N ASP A 50 7.90 -10.96 -17.92
CA ASP A 50 7.14 -11.15 -19.16
C ASP A 50 6.06 -12.24 -19.08
N GLU A 51 6.09 -13.07 -18.04
CA GLU A 51 5.00 -14.02 -17.73
C GLU A 51 3.89 -13.38 -16.87
N VAL A 52 4.11 -12.19 -16.32
CA VAL A 52 3.13 -11.47 -15.49
C VAL A 52 2.23 -10.63 -16.39
N ASP A 53 0.91 -10.84 -16.27
CA ASP A 53 -0.05 -10.15 -17.12
C ASP A 53 -0.16 -8.65 -16.79
N GLU A 54 0.07 -8.29 -15.52
CA GLU A 54 -0.02 -6.94 -15.00
C GLU A 54 0.78 -6.82 -13.70
N LEU A 55 1.57 -5.75 -13.56
CA LEU A 55 2.26 -5.38 -12.32
C LEU A 55 1.92 -3.93 -11.99
N THR A 56 1.30 -3.69 -10.83
CA THR A 56 0.75 -2.38 -10.46
C THR A 56 1.12 -2.03 -9.03
N TYR A 57 1.39 -0.76 -8.75
CA TYR A 57 1.53 -0.30 -7.38
C TYR A 57 0.15 0.08 -6.83
N VAL A 58 -0.26 -0.52 -5.72
CA VAL A 58 -1.53 -0.18 -5.05
C VAL A 58 -1.28 0.54 -3.75
N ARG A 59 -2.14 1.50 -3.45
CA ARG A 59 -2.17 2.24 -2.19
C ARG A 59 -3.60 2.58 -1.81
N VAL A 60 -3.87 2.73 -0.53
CA VAL A 60 -5.21 3.15 -0.05
C VAL A 60 -5.23 4.67 0.06
N ALA A 61 -6.20 5.31 -0.58
CA ALA A 61 -6.50 6.73 -0.42
C ALA A 61 -7.73 6.92 0.45
N CYS A 62 -7.81 8.09 1.10
CA CYS A 62 -8.96 8.49 1.89
C CYS A 62 -9.10 10.02 2.00
N THR A 63 -10.18 10.44 2.64
CA THR A 63 -10.44 11.82 3.02
C THR A 63 -10.46 11.92 4.56
N TRP A 64 -9.81 12.93 5.12
CA TRP A 64 -9.89 13.26 6.55
C TRP A 64 -9.85 14.78 6.72
N GLN A 65 -10.75 15.34 7.54
CA GLN A 65 -10.94 16.80 7.66
C GLN A 65 -11.03 17.50 6.29
N GLU A 66 -11.79 16.93 5.35
CA GLU A 66 -11.99 17.44 3.98
C GLU A 66 -10.71 17.51 3.11
N GLN A 67 -9.61 16.90 3.56
CA GLN A 67 -8.34 16.88 2.85
C GLN A 67 -7.99 15.47 2.34
N PRO A 68 -7.28 15.35 1.20
CA PRO A 68 -6.93 14.07 0.61
C PRO A 68 -5.66 13.46 1.22
N PHE A 69 -5.71 12.16 1.52
CA PHE A 69 -4.61 11.40 2.11
C PHE A 69 -4.39 10.05 1.41
N ILE A 70 -3.20 9.50 1.62
CA ILE A 70 -2.94 8.06 1.49
C ILE A 70 -2.71 7.44 2.87
N VAL A 71 -3.11 6.19 3.04
CA VAL A 71 -2.96 5.44 4.29
C VAL A 71 -1.67 4.61 4.23
N LEU A 72 -0.78 4.86 5.19
CA LEU A 72 0.52 4.20 5.33
C LEU A 72 0.49 3.01 6.29
N GLY A 73 -0.44 3.02 7.25
CA GLY A 73 -0.49 2.01 8.31
C GLY A 73 -1.75 2.13 9.16
N GLU A 74 -1.98 1.10 9.97
CA GLU A 74 -3.13 1.02 10.88
C GLU A 74 -2.64 0.47 12.23
N HIS A 75 -3.06 1.09 13.32
CA HIS A 75 -2.72 0.66 14.68
C HIS A 75 -3.81 1.08 15.66
N ASP A 76 -4.37 0.14 16.42
CA ASP A 76 -5.34 0.38 17.50
C ASP A 76 -6.49 1.36 17.17
N GLY A 77 -7.07 1.22 15.98
CA GLY A 77 -8.17 2.09 15.52
C GLY A 77 -7.73 3.43 14.94
N TRP A 78 -6.43 3.64 14.77
CA TRP A 78 -5.85 4.81 14.13
C TRP A 78 -5.22 4.45 12.79
N LEU A 79 -5.29 5.37 11.83
CA LEU A 79 -4.62 5.28 10.53
C LEU A 79 -3.45 6.25 10.50
N ARG A 80 -2.25 5.74 10.19
CA ARG A 80 -1.13 6.61 9.80
C ARG A 80 -1.40 7.06 8.38
N VAL A 81 -1.44 8.37 8.16
CA VAL A 81 -1.80 8.97 6.87
C VAL A 81 -0.73 9.96 6.41
N GLU A 82 -0.60 10.11 5.10
CA GLU A 82 0.22 11.13 4.44
C GLU A 82 -0.66 12.05 3.60
N TYR A 83 -0.51 13.35 3.80
CA TYR A 83 -1.29 14.38 3.12
C TYR A 83 -0.82 14.57 1.68
N THR A 84 -1.76 14.49 0.76
CA THR A 84 -1.50 14.57 -0.69
C THR A 84 -1.94 15.89 -1.34
N GLY A 85 -2.45 16.85 -0.55
CA GLY A 85 -2.91 18.14 -1.07
C GLY A 85 -1.80 19.19 -1.27
N GLY A 86 -0.57 18.92 -0.85
CA GLY A 86 0.63 19.69 -1.23
C GLY A 86 0.73 21.12 -0.67
N ARG A 87 -0.10 21.49 0.31
CA ARG A 87 -0.13 22.84 0.91
C ARG A 87 0.29 22.84 2.38
N TRP A 88 1.49 23.37 2.68
CA TRP A 88 2.00 23.46 4.06
C TRP A 88 1.01 24.10 5.06
N PRO A 89 0.40 25.27 4.79
CA PRO A 89 -0.49 25.91 5.78
C PRO A 89 -1.70 25.05 6.15
N VAL A 90 -2.14 24.16 5.24
CA VAL A 90 -3.23 23.22 5.50
C VAL A 90 -2.72 22.09 6.41
N ALA A 91 -1.56 21.52 6.09
CA ALA A 91 -0.93 20.48 6.91
C ALA A 91 -0.65 20.97 8.34
N GLU A 92 -0.14 22.19 8.48
CA GLU A 92 0.14 22.84 9.78
C GLU A 92 -1.14 23.06 10.60
N ALA A 93 -2.21 23.58 9.97
CA ALA A 93 -3.49 23.79 10.64
C ALA A 93 -4.14 22.47 11.12
N MET A 94 -3.88 21.36 10.42
CA MET A 94 -4.31 20.02 10.81
C MET A 94 -3.41 19.37 11.87
N GLY A 95 -2.30 20.00 12.24
CA GLY A 95 -1.34 19.45 13.21
C GLY A 95 -0.52 18.28 12.66
N LEU A 96 -0.30 18.21 11.34
CA LEU A 96 0.55 17.20 10.72
C LEU A 96 2.03 17.44 11.01
N GLU A 97 2.78 16.35 11.15
CA GLU A 97 4.23 16.35 11.26
C GLU A 97 4.86 16.53 9.88
N ALA A 98 5.83 17.44 9.76
CA ALA A 98 6.72 17.50 8.60
C ALA A 98 7.78 16.39 8.73
N PHE A 99 7.50 15.24 8.09
CA PHE A 99 8.37 14.07 8.14
C PHE A 99 9.61 14.25 7.26
N ASP A 100 9.43 14.85 6.08
CA ASP A 100 10.48 15.27 5.15
C ASP A 100 10.01 16.49 4.34
N PHE A 101 10.87 17.06 3.48
CA PHE A 101 10.53 18.19 2.64
C PHE A 101 9.34 17.87 1.72
N GLY A 102 8.20 18.52 2.00
CA GLY A 102 6.96 18.32 1.26
C GLY A 102 6.17 17.07 1.65
N VAL A 103 6.60 16.33 2.68
CA VAL A 103 5.94 15.12 3.18
C VAL A 103 5.35 15.40 4.55
N TYR A 104 4.02 15.36 4.65
CA TYR A 104 3.29 15.69 5.86
C TYR A 104 2.46 14.50 6.32
N GLN A 105 2.69 14.03 7.55
CA GLN A 105 2.07 12.82 8.07
C GLN A 105 1.37 13.04 9.40
N GLY A 106 0.41 12.18 9.72
CA GLY A 106 -0.32 12.24 10.98
C GLY A 106 -1.04 10.94 11.29
N TRP A 107 -1.72 10.93 12.43
CA TRP A 107 -2.60 9.85 12.84
C TRP A 107 -4.05 10.35 12.84
N ALA A 108 -4.89 9.69 12.04
CA ALA A 108 -6.31 9.97 11.95
C ALA A 108 -7.10 8.85 12.66
N PRO A 109 -8.11 9.16 13.49
CA PRO A 109 -9.04 8.14 13.98
C PRO A 109 -9.72 7.46 12.80
N ALA A 110 -9.67 6.13 12.72
CA ALA A 110 -10.25 5.40 11.58
C ALA A 110 -11.76 5.68 11.40
N ALA A 111 -12.45 6.01 12.49
CA ALA A 111 -13.88 6.36 12.48
C ALA A 111 -14.18 7.75 11.86
N GLU A 112 -13.19 8.64 11.75
CA GLU A 112 -13.33 9.97 11.15
C GLU A 112 -12.91 10.02 9.68
N VAL A 113 -12.30 8.93 9.19
CA VAL A 113 -11.81 8.83 7.81
C VAL A 113 -12.94 8.38 6.89
N THR A 114 -13.08 9.06 5.76
CA THR A 114 -14.07 8.75 4.73
C THR A 114 -13.40 8.44 3.39
N ASP A 115 -14.19 8.03 2.40
CA ASP A 115 -13.75 7.78 1.01
C ASP A 115 -12.55 6.82 0.87
N LEU A 116 -12.43 5.86 1.79
CA LEU A 116 -11.43 4.80 1.75
C LEU A 116 -11.56 4.00 0.45
N ARG A 117 -10.54 4.06 -0.39
CA ARG A 117 -10.50 3.36 -1.69
C ARG A 117 -9.09 2.95 -2.08
N GLU A 118 -8.98 1.85 -2.80
CA GLU A 118 -7.72 1.43 -3.40
C GLU A 118 -7.46 2.26 -4.67
N LEU A 119 -6.25 2.78 -4.80
CA LEU A 119 -5.73 3.41 -6.01
C LEU A 119 -4.68 2.48 -6.65
N ARG A 120 -4.80 2.27 -7.96
CA ARG A 120 -3.81 1.62 -8.82
C ARG A 120 -3.01 2.70 -9.56
N VAL A 121 -1.68 2.66 -9.46
CA VAL A 121 -0.74 3.63 -10.05
C VAL A 121 0.11 2.96 -11.12
#